data_AF-A0A7C7DH26-F1
#
_entry.id   AF-A0A7C7DH26-F1
#
_cell.length_a   1.000
_cell.length_b   1.000
_cell.length_c   1.000
_cell.angle_alpha   90.00
_cell.angle_beta   90.00
_cell.angle_gamma   90.00
#
_symmetry.space_group_name_H-M   'P 1'
#
loop_
_entity.id
_entity.type
_entity.pdbx_description
1 polymer ?
#
loop_
_entity_poly.entity_id
_entity_poly.type
_entity_poly.pdbx_seq_one_letter_code
_entity_poly.pdbx_strand_id
1 'polypeptide(L)' 'NGCVGGGGQPRSADPEAPHKRAEALYREDRGKRLRKSHQNPTVQWLYQHYLGKPGSGKSHELLHTHYTARERY' A
#
# COMPACT_ATOMS: atom_id res chain seq x y z
N ASN A 1 3.22 -5.62 -13.83
CA ASN A 1 3.65 -6.65 -12.85
C ASN A 1 4.20 -5.99 -11.60
N GLY A 2 3.34 -5.65 -10.64
CA GLY A 2 3.75 -5.11 -9.32
C GLY A 2 4.16 -6.23 -8.35
N CYS A 3 3.97 -6.03 -7.04
CA CYS A 3 4.34 -7.00 -5.98
C CYS A 3 3.82 -8.44 -6.22
N VAL A 4 2.70 -8.59 -6.95
CA VAL A 4 2.10 -9.88 -7.34
C VAL A 4 3.02 -10.79 -8.15
N GLY A 5 4.07 -10.24 -8.76
CA GLY A 5 5.12 -10.96 -9.49
C GLY A 5 6.51 -10.81 -8.89
N GLY A 6 6.63 -10.37 -7.63
CA GLY A 6 7.93 -10.22 -6.96
C GLY A 6 8.69 -11.55 -6.84
N GLY A 7 10.02 -11.49 -6.74
CA GLY A 7 10.90 -12.67 -6.78
C GLY A 7 10.67 -13.71 -5.67
N GLY A 8 9.97 -13.34 -4.59
CA GLY A 8 9.57 -14.25 -3.51
C GLY A 8 8.22 -14.95 -3.71
N GLN A 9 7.51 -14.67 -4.81
CA GLN A 9 6.22 -15.30 -5.09
C GLN A 9 6.38 -16.75 -5.57
N PRO A 10 5.37 -17.62 -5.37
CA PRO A 10 5.40 -18.99 -5.87
C PRO A 10 5.68 -19.06 -7.38
N ARG A 11 6.57 -19.97 -7.79
CA ARG A 11 6.88 -20.23 -9.19
C ARG A 11 5.69 -20.90 -9.87
N SER A 12 5.41 -20.48 -11.09
CA SER A 12 4.33 -20.99 -11.93
C SER A 12 4.83 -21.12 -13.36
N ALA A 13 4.47 -22.22 -14.04
CA ALA A 13 4.70 -22.36 -15.47
C ALA A 13 3.67 -21.58 -16.31
N ASP A 14 2.54 -21.20 -15.69
CA ASP A 14 1.52 -20.36 -16.30
C ASP A 14 1.97 -18.89 -16.33
N PRO A 15 2.16 -18.28 -17.52
CA PRO A 15 2.55 -16.88 -17.66
C PRO A 15 1.49 -15.90 -17.14
N GLU A 16 0.22 -16.32 -17.08
CA GLU A 16 -0.91 -15.49 -16.63
C GLU A 16 -1.10 -15.52 -15.10
N ALA A 17 -0.29 -16.29 -14.37
CA ALA A 17 -0.41 -16.41 -12.92
C ALA A 17 -0.36 -15.06 -12.17
N PRO A 18 0.51 -14.08 -12.52
CA PRO A 18 0.49 -12.76 -11.88
C PRO A 18 -0.81 -11.99 -12.12
N HIS A 19 -1.41 -12.11 -13.32
CA HIS A 19 -2.67 -11.45 -13.67
C HIS A 19 -3.83 -12.04 -12.88
N LYS A 20 -3.93 -13.38 -12.82
CA LYS A 20 -4.96 -14.08 -12.02
C LYS A 20 -4.89 -13.72 -10.54
N ARG A 21 -3.68 -13.61 -9.98
CA ARG A 21 -3.48 -13.14 -8.59
C ARG A 21 -3.99 -11.71 -8.39
N ALA A 22 -3.63 -10.80 -9.29
CA ALA A 22 -4.08 -9.42 -9.21
C ALA A 22 -5.61 -9.30 -9.32
N GLU A 23 -6.21 -10.03 -10.26
CA GLU A 23 -7.67 -10.04 -10.45
C GLU A 23 -8.41 -10.50 -9.19
N ALA A 24 -7.95 -11.60 -8.58
CA ALA A 24 -8.53 -12.11 -7.34
C ALA A 24 -8.51 -11.06 -6.22
N LEU A 25 -7.37 -10.38 -6.03
CA LEU A 25 -7.21 -9.32 -5.03
C LEU A 25 -8.14 -8.13 -5.29
N TYR A 26 -8.22 -7.65 -6.53
CA TYR A 26 -9.09 -6.52 -6.86
C TYR A 26 -10.57 -6.86 -6.77
N ARG A 27 -10.96 -8.10 -7.10
CA ARG A 27 -12.33 -8.56 -6.93
C ARG A 27 -12.74 -8.56 -5.46
N GLU A 28 -11.86 -9.04 -4.58
CA GLU A 28 -12.09 -9.00 -3.13
C GLU A 28 -12.22 -7.56 -2.61
N ASP A 29 -11.28 -6.68 -2.98
CA ASP A 29 -11.27 -5.28 -2.53
C ASP A 29 -12.54 -4.52 -2.96
N ARG A 30 -12.99 -4.70 -4.21
CA ARG A 30 -14.22 -4.07 -4.72
C ARG A 30 -15.47 -4.50 -3.96
N GLY A 31 -15.48 -5.69 -3.37
CA GLY A 31 -16.58 -6.19 -2.55
C GLY A 31 -16.64 -5.58 -1.15
N LYS A 32 -15.60 -4.87 -0.70
CA LYS A 32 -15.54 -4.31 0.65
C LYS A 32 -16.38 -3.05 0.77
N ARG A 33 -17.23 -3.01 1.81
CA ARG A 33 -18.04 -1.83 2.15
C ARG A 33 -17.18 -0.59 2.46
N LEU A 34 -16.02 -0.80 3.09
CA LEU A 34 -15.04 0.24 3.39
C LEU A 34 -13.76 -0.01 2.60
N ARG A 35 -13.53 0.75 1.53
CA ARG A 35 -12.33 0.64 0.69
C ARG A 35 -11.43 1.88 0.67
N LYS A 36 -11.98 3.05 0.98
CA LYS A 36 -11.23 4.31 0.91
C LYS A 36 -10.59 4.58 2.28
N SER A 37 -9.27 4.75 2.31
CA SER A 37 -8.54 4.92 3.58
C SER A 37 -9.04 6.10 4.43
N HIS A 38 -9.43 7.21 3.80
CA HIS A 38 -9.98 8.39 4.51
C HIS A 38 -11.40 8.18 5.06
N GLN A 39 -12.09 7.10 4.67
CA GLN A 39 -13.38 6.69 5.23
C GLN A 39 -13.25 5.60 6.30
N ASN A 40 -12.03 5.08 6.53
CA ASN A 40 -11.79 4.04 7.52
C ASN A 40 -11.82 4.66 8.94
N PRO A 41 -12.73 4.22 9.84
CA PRO A 41 -12.86 4.78 11.18
C PRO A 41 -11.56 4.71 12.01
N THR A 42 -10.80 3.62 11.88
CA THR A 42 -9.52 3.45 12.59
C THR A 42 -8.47 4.47 12.11
N VAL A 43 -8.43 4.73 10.81
CA VAL A 43 -7.54 5.75 10.23
C VAL A 43 -7.95 7.14 10.70
N GLN A 44 -9.26 7.45 10.67
CA GLN A 44 -9.77 8.74 11.16
C GLN A 44 -9.43 8.96 12.63
N TRP A 45 -9.64 7.94 13.48
CA TRP A 45 -9.30 8.00 14.90
C TRP A 45 -7.80 8.23 15.13
N LEU A 46 -6.94 7.51 14.39
CA LEU A 46 -5.50 7.64 14.49
C LEU A 46 -5.03 9.07 14.17
N TYR A 47 -5.58 9.69 13.13
CA TYR A 47 -5.26 11.08 12.80
C TYR A 47 -5.84 12.06 13.84
N GLN A 48 -7.09 11.87 14.26
CA GLN A 48 -7.74 12.78 15.21
C GLN A 48 -7.07 12.80 16.59
N HIS A 49 -6.62 11.65 17.09
CA HIS A 49 -6.15 11.53 18.46
C HIS A 49 -4.63 11.42 18.61
N TYR A 50 -3.90 11.15 17.53
CA TYR A 50 -2.46 10.90 17.62
C TYR A 50 -1.61 11.63 16.58
N LEU A 51 -1.91 11.45 15.29
CA LEU A 51 -1.05 11.95 14.20
C LEU A 51 -1.32 13.40 13.77
N GLY A 52 -2.48 13.95 14.12
CA GLY A 52 -2.91 15.29 13.71
C GLY A 52 -3.39 15.34 12.26
N LYS A 53 -2.74 16.16 11.42
CA LYS A 53 -3.09 16.30 10.00
C LYS A 53 -2.06 15.59 9.10
N PRO A 54 -2.48 14.99 7.97
CA PRO A 54 -1.56 14.41 7.00
C PRO A 54 -0.46 15.39 6.58
N GLY A 55 0.78 14.91 6.48
CA GLY A 55 1.93 15.71 6.04
C GLY A 55 2.40 16.78 7.02
N SER A 56 1.96 16.75 8.29
CA SER A 56 2.32 17.78 9.28
C SER A 56 2.87 17.18 10.58
N GLY A 57 3.78 17.91 11.24
CA GLY A 57 4.32 17.57 12.56
C GLY A 57 4.68 16.08 12.70
N LYS A 58 4.01 15.41 13.64
CA LYS A 58 4.20 13.98 13.92
C LYS A 58 3.95 13.07 12.70
N SER A 59 3.00 13.40 11.82
CA SER A 59 2.77 12.62 10.60
C SER A 59 3.99 12.65 9.68
N HIS A 60 4.67 13.80 9.56
CA HIS A 60 5.87 13.92 8.75
C HIS A 60 7.01 13.11 9.37
N GLU A 61 7.24 13.28 10.68
CA GLU A 61 8.29 12.59 11.43
C GLU A 61 8.19 11.06 11.35
N LEU A 62 6.98 10.49 11.49
CA LEU A 62 6.80 9.04 11.57
C LEU A 62 6.57 8.36 10.22
N LEU A 63 5.95 9.05 9.25
CA LEU A 63 5.46 8.40 8.03
C LEU A 63 6.17 8.86 6.75
N HIS A 64 7.02 9.89 6.83
CA HIS A 64 7.79 10.38 5.68
C HIS A 64 9.25 9.95 5.81
N THR A 65 9.97 9.98 4.69
CA THR A 65 11.39 9.63 4.64
C THR A 65 12.11 10.51 3.62
N HIS A 66 13.44 10.47 3.64
CA HIS A 66 14.30 11.21 2.74
C HIS A 66 15.24 10.26 2.00
N TYR A 67 15.62 10.66 0.80
CA TYR A 67 16.60 9.94 -0.01
C TYR A 67 17.88 10.75 -0.09
N THR A 68 19.02 10.06 0.00
CA THR A 68 20.33 10.65 -0.23
C THR A 68 20.74 10.36 -1.68
N ALA A 69 21.25 11.38 -2.38
CA ALA A 69 21.79 11.20 -3.72
C ALA A 69 22.92 10.15 -3.70
N ARG A 70 22.92 9.27 -4.69
CA ARG A 70 23.97 8.27 -4.92
C ARG A 70 24.45 8.39 -6.36
N GLU A 71 25.75 8.23 -6.56
CA GLU A 71 26.30 8.12 -7.91
C GLU A 71 25.70 6.89 -8.61
N ARG A 72 25.34 7.07 -9.89
CA ARG A 72 24.93 5.95 -10.73
C ARG A 72 26.19 5.26 -11.23
N TYR A 73 26.21 3.93 -11.12
CA TYR A 73 27.25 3.08 -11.71
C TYR A 73 27.22 3.15 -13.24
#